data_AF-A0AAV6U2N3-F1
#
_entry.id   AF-A0AAV6U2N3-F1
#
_cell.length_a   1.000
_cell.length_b   1.000
_cell.length_c   1.000
_cell.angle_alpha   90.00
_cell.angle_beta   90.00
_cell.angle_gamma   90.00
#
_symmetry.space_group_name_H-M   'P 1'
#
loop_
_entity.id
_entity.type
_entity.pdbx_description
1 polymer ?
#
loop_
_entity_poly.entity_id
_entity_poly.type
_entity_poly.pdbx_seq_one_letter_code
_entity_poly.pdbx_strand_id
1 'polypeptide(L)' 'MKAIARSFVVWTSIDRDIEDTAKNCIHCAEIKTDPHKVKVHYWEYPSKPWERIHIDFAGPMFGYMFLVIVDAHSKWLEW' A
#
# COMPACT_ATOMS: atom_id res chain seq x y z
N MET A 1 -13.30 -18.51 -14.32
CA MET A 1 -14.14 -19.48 -13.57
C MET A 1 -15.61 -19.45 -13.99
N LYS A 2 -16.27 -18.27 -14.09
CA LYS A 2 -17.72 -18.18 -14.42
C LYS A 2 -18.14 -18.92 -15.70
N ALA A 3 -17.44 -18.69 -16.82
CA ALA A 3 -17.78 -19.34 -18.09
C ALA A 3 -17.68 -20.88 -18.04
N ILE A 4 -16.64 -21.40 -17.39
CA ILE A 4 -16.42 -22.84 -17.23
C ILE A 4 -17.54 -23.45 -16.37
N ALA A 5 -17.84 -22.86 -15.20
CA ALA A 5 -18.87 -23.39 -14.31
C ALA A 5 -20.26 -23.43 -14.98
N ARG A 6 -20.63 -22.37 -15.71
CA ARG A 6 -21.91 -22.28 -16.43
C ARG A 6 -22.05 -23.29 -17.58
N SER A 7 -20.94 -23.89 -18.04
CA SER A 7 -21.00 -24.96 -19.05
C SER A 7 -21.44 -26.32 -18.51
N PHE A 8 -21.39 -26.50 -17.18
CA PHE A 8 -21.73 -27.77 -16.53
C PHE A 8 -23.01 -27.70 -15.69
N VAL A 9 -23.27 -26.56 -15.05
CA VAL A 9 -24.30 -26.44 -14.00
C VAL A 9 -24.95 -25.06 -14.03
N VAL A 10 -26.23 -24.98 -13.62
CA VAL A 10 -27.02 -23.75 -13.56
C VAL A 10 -27.92 -23.74 -12.33
N TRP A 11 -27.89 -22.65 -11.56
CA TRP A 11 -28.87 -22.33 -10.52
C TRP A 11 -28.96 -20.81 -10.31
N THR A 12 -29.93 -20.35 -9.52
CA THR A 12 -30.30 -18.93 -9.39
C THR A 12 -29.20 -18.00 -8.86
N SER A 13 -28.23 -18.52 -8.11
CA SER A 13 -27.18 -17.73 -7.45
C SER A 13 -25.75 -18.18 -7.80
N ILE A 14 -25.59 -18.93 -8.89
CA ILE A 14 -24.30 -19.50 -9.32
C ILE A 14 -23.16 -18.49 -9.38
N ASP A 15 -23.42 -17.29 -9.90
CA ASP A 15 -22.38 -16.26 -10.01
C ASP A 15 -21.91 -15.76 -8.66
N ARG A 16 -22.83 -15.61 -7.70
CA ARG A 16 -22.52 -15.16 -6.34
C ARG A 16 -21.67 -16.20 -5.63
N ASP A 17 -22.02 -17.48 -5.75
CA ASP A 17 -21.31 -18.56 -5.07
C ASP A 17 -19.90 -18.77 -5.67
N ILE A 18 -19.76 -18.60 -6.99
CA ILE A 18 -18.43 -18.59 -7.66
C ILE A 18 -17.57 -17.42 -7.19
N GLU A 19 -18.16 -16.22 -7.08
CA GLU A 19 -17.44 -15.04 -6.58
C GLU A 19 -17.02 -15.21 -5.13
N ASP A 20 -17.90 -15.74 -4.28
CA ASP A 20 -17.61 -15.97 -2.87
C ASP A 20 -16.49 -17.00 -2.69
N THR A 21 -16.56 -18.10 -3.44
CA THR A 21 -15.49 -19.12 -3.47
C THR A 21 -14.15 -18.50 -3.90
N ALA A 22 -14.16 -17.67 -4.95
CA ALA A 22 -12.95 -17.00 -5.44
C ALA A 22 -12.40 -15.98 -4.43
N LYS A 23 -13.26 -15.24 -3.74
CA LYS A 23 -12.88 -14.25 -2.73
C LYS A 23 -12.28 -14.89 -1.48
N ASN A 24 -12.80 -16.05 -1.07
CA ASN A 24 -12.35 -16.76 0.13
C ASN A 24 -11.15 -17.69 -0.14
N CYS A 25 -10.66 -17.79 -1.37
CA CYS A 25 -9.48 -18.56 -1.72
C CYS A 25 -8.20 -17.86 -1.21
N ILE A 26 -7.57 -18.43 -0.17
CA ILE A 26 -6.35 -17.89 0.46
C ILE A 26 -5.21 -17.73 -0.56
N HIS A 27 -4.90 -18.79 -1.31
CA HIS A 27 -3.81 -18.78 -2.28
C HIS A 27 -4.04 -17.77 -3.42
N CYS A 28 -5.31 -17.63 -3.83
CA CYS A 28 -5.69 -16.65 -4.83
C CYS A 28 -5.51 -15.22 -4.31
N ALA A 29 -5.78 -14.97 -3.01
CA ALA A 29 -5.60 -13.69 -2.38
C ALA A 29 -4.12 -13.30 -2.24
N GLU A 30 -3.24 -14.27 -1.95
CA GLU A 30 -1.78 -14.05 -1.83
C GLU A 30 -1.13 -13.62 -3.16
N ILE A 31 -1.63 -14.14 -4.29
CA ILE A 31 -1.05 -13.89 -5.63
C ILE A 31 -1.81 -12.76 -6.36
N LYS A 32 -2.94 -12.31 -5.82
CA LYS A 32 -3.77 -11.29 -6.45
C LYS A 32 -2.97 -9.99 -6.62
N THR A 33 -3.09 -9.38 -7.80
CA THR A 33 -2.57 -8.03 -8.05
C THR A 33 -3.12 -7.05 -7.03
N ASP A 34 -2.25 -6.16 -6.55
CA ASP A 34 -2.65 -5.07 -5.66
C ASP A 34 -3.85 -4.30 -6.20
N PRO A 35 -4.77 -3.88 -5.31
CA PRO A 35 -5.86 -3.00 -5.72
C PRO A 35 -5.31 -1.68 -6.26
N HIS A 36 -6.16 -0.94 -6.99
CA HIS A 36 -5.80 0.40 -7.42
C HIS A 36 -5.33 1.25 -6.24
N LYS A 37 -4.20 1.94 -6.43
CA LYS A 37 -3.66 2.84 -5.43
C LYS A 37 -4.74 3.83 -5.01
N VAL A 38 -5.03 3.88 -3.72
CA VAL A 38 -5.93 4.86 -3.14
C VAL A 38 -5.38 6.27 -3.36
N LYS A 39 -6.27 7.27 -3.37
CA LYS A 39 -5.85 8.68 -3.47
C LYS A 39 -4.89 8.99 -2.33
N VAL A 40 -3.70 9.47 -2.69
CA VAL A 40 -2.67 9.84 -1.71
C VAL A 40 -3.22 10.95 -0.83
N HIS A 41 -3.25 10.72 0.49
CA HIS A 41 -3.51 11.75 1.47
C HIS A 41 -2.19 12.42 1.82
N TYR A 42 -2.06 13.71 1.51
CA TYR A 42 -0.89 14.49 1.89
C TYR A 42 -0.99 14.90 3.35
N TRP A 43 0.15 14.90 4.04
CA TRP A 43 0.22 15.53 5.35
C TRP A 43 -0.02 17.03 5.22
N GLU A 44 -0.72 17.62 6.18
CA GLU A 44 -0.85 19.07 6.27
C GLU A 44 0.53 19.71 6.37
N TYR A 45 0.72 20.83 5.68
CA TYR A 45 2.00 21.54 5.73
C TYR A 45 2.18 22.17 7.12
N PRO A 46 3.33 21.95 7.80
CA PRO A 46 3.58 22.59 9.09
C PRO A 46 3.57 24.11 8.96
N SER A 47 2.97 24.81 9.92
CA SER A 47 2.79 26.27 9.90
C SER A 47 4.07 27.03 10.26
N LYS A 48 4.98 26.43 11.02
CA LYS A 48 6.23 27.04 11.49
C LYS A 48 7.38 26.03 11.60
N PRO A 49 8.65 26.49 11.65
CA PRO A 49 9.80 25.62 11.92
C PRO A 49 9.62 24.83 13.23
N TRP A 50 10.20 23.64 13.28
CA TRP A 50 10.20 22.73 14.44
C TRP A 50 8.83 22.15 14.81
N GLU A 51 7.82 22.28 13.95
CA GLU A 51 6.49 21.70 14.18
C GLU A 51 6.41 20.23 13.74
N ARG A 52 7.16 19.84 12.71
CA ARG A 52 7.29 18.45 12.26
C ARG A 52 8.71 18.20 11.78
N ILE A 53 9.32 17.14 12.29
CA ILE A 53 10.68 16.71 11.93
C ILE A 53 10.60 15.34 11.27
N HIS A 54 11.24 15.18 10.13
CA HIS A 54 11.46 13.90 9.48
C HIS A 54 12.83 13.37 9.86
N ILE A 55 12.88 12.13 10.35
CA ILE A 55 14.12 11.46 10.76
C ILE A 55 14.18 10.13 10.04
N ASP A 56 15.27 9.86 9.35
CA ASP A 56 15.49 8.58 8.66
C ASP A 56 16.99 8.22 8.67
N PHE A 57 17.32 6.96 8.40
CA PHE A 57 18.70 6.53 8.21
C PHE A 57 19.04 6.44 6.72
N ALA A 58 20.13 7.09 6.32
CA ALA A 58 20.72 6.95 4.99
C ALA A 58 21.97 6.07 5.05
N GLY A 59 21.99 4.98 4.29
CA GLY A 59 23.18 4.14 4.18
C GLY A 59 22.89 2.67 3.82
N PRO A 60 23.93 1.81 3.84
CA PRO A 60 25.31 2.14 4.23
C PRO A 60 26.06 2.89 3.12
N MET A 61 26.66 4.03 3.46
CA MET A 61 27.57 4.78 2.60
C MET A 61 28.97 4.75 3.23
N PHE A 62 29.95 4.25 2.49
CA PHE A 62 31.32 4.02 2.99
C PHE A 62 31.40 3.16 4.27
N GLY A 63 30.44 2.25 4.46
CA GLY A 63 30.37 1.39 5.64
C GLY A 63 29.71 2.04 6.86
N TYR A 64 29.20 3.26 6.73
CA TYR A 64 28.52 3.99 7.80
C TYR A 64 27.04 4.21 7.49
N MET A 65 26.23 4.26 8.55
CA MET A 65 24.85 4.72 8.51
C MET A 65 24.80 6.17 9.00
N PHE A 66 24.11 7.02 8.26
CA PHE A 66 23.92 8.43 8.60
C PHE A 66 22.50 8.62 9.11
N LEU A 67 22.35 9.32 10.23
CA LEU A 67 21.04 9.77 10.69
C LEU A 67 20.74 11.10 9.98
N VAL A 68 19.66 11.15 9.21
CA VAL A 68 19.22 12.33 8.48
C VAL A 68 18.04 12.94 9.22
N ILE A 69 18.16 14.21 9.61
CA ILE A 69 17.13 14.96 10.32
C ILE A 69 16.74 16.16 9.46
N VAL A 70 15.45 16.32 9.17
CA VAL A 70 14.92 17.38 8.31
C VAL A 70 13.73 18.05 8.96
N ASP A 71 13.78 19.36 9.14
CA ASP A 71 12.60 20.13 9.52
C ASP A 71 11.64 20.23 8.33
N ALA A 72 10.40 19.77 8.51
CA ALA A 72 9.44 19.64 7.43
C ALA A 72 8.94 20.99 6.88
N HIS A 73 9.05 22.07 7.67
CA HIS A 73 8.62 23.41 7.29
C HIS A 73 9.69 24.16 6.47
N SER A 74 10.91 24.25 7.00
CA SER A 74 12.04 24.95 6.36
C SER A 74 12.72 24.12 5.28
N LYS A 75 12.52 22.80 5.29
CA LYS A 75 13.30 21.82 4.51
C LYS A 75 14.80 21.89 4.81
N TRP A 76 15.17 22.45 5.96
CA TRP A 76 16.55 22.52 6.42
C TRP A 76 17.00 21.15 6.92
N LEU A 77 18.17 20.73 6.44
CA LEU A 77 18.81 19.51 6.89
C LEU A 77 19.70 19.87 8.09
N GLU A 78 19.44 19.23 9.21
CA GLU A 78 20.37 19.30 10.35
C GLU A 78 21.41 18.18 10.16
N TRP A 79 22.68 18.55 10.21
CA TRP A 79 23.85 17.65 10.05
C TRP A 79 24.50 17.36 11.38
#